data_AF-A0AB39N970-F1
#
_entry.id   AF-A0AB39N970-F1
#
_cell.length_a   1.000
_cell.length_b   1.000
_cell.length_c   1.000
_cell.angle_alpha   90.00
_cell.angle_beta   90.00
_cell.angle_gamma   90.00
#
_symmetry.space_group_name_H-M   'P 1'
#
loop_
_entity.id
_entity.type
_entity.pdbx_description
1 polymer ?
#
loop_
_entity_poly.entity_id
_entity_poly.type
_entity_poly.pdbx_seq_one_letter_code
_entity_poly.pdbx_strand_id
1 'polypeptide(L)'
;MAETKAWPFGTDAIQDDPLTAMRIPVVTSFNPRWCYVAAYLGTSADTGNTFDPPWPFASAERPTDAEAQMLVSYLQEHRHYWFGNEGYARKMDQRPLDIDSGWNTTVFIKYGADDWGYRRCSWTYGPTFVPGPPGSDSRAAVGQHSLEQVMDRIQAHGNEPSPRWQQWKANHPNIFPAKEASR
;
A
#
# COMPACT_ATOMS: atom_id res chain seq x y z
N MET A 1 -35.05 -3.68 -12.66
CA MET A 1 -34.25 -3.99 -11.46
C MET A 1 -32.79 -3.90 -11.87
N ALA A 2 -32.01 -3.05 -11.24
CA ALA A 2 -30.59 -2.91 -11.58
C ALA A 2 -29.87 -4.18 -11.11
N GLU A 3 -29.18 -4.85 -12.02
CA GLU A 3 -28.37 -6.02 -11.73
C GLU A 3 -27.21 -5.56 -10.84
N THR A 4 -27.23 -5.91 -9.56
CA THR A 4 -26.13 -5.62 -8.63
C THR A 4 -24.93 -6.41 -9.11
N LYS A 5 -24.04 -5.77 -9.87
CA LYS A 5 -22.86 -6.41 -10.42
C LYS A 5 -22.03 -6.97 -9.26
N ALA A 6 -21.86 -8.29 -9.21
CA ALA A 6 -21.10 -8.94 -8.16
C ALA A 6 -19.69 -8.34 -8.06
N TRP A 7 -19.22 -8.13 -6.83
CA TRP A 7 -17.89 -7.61 -6.56
C TRP A 7 -16.81 -8.48 -7.23
N PRO A 8 -16.03 -7.95 -8.17
CA PRO A 8 -15.18 -8.77 -9.04
C PRO A 8 -13.99 -9.37 -8.28
N PHE A 9 -13.67 -8.87 -7.09
CA PHE A 9 -12.51 -9.30 -6.31
C PHE A 9 -12.84 -10.41 -5.28
N GLY A 10 -14.10 -10.85 -5.21
CA GLY A 10 -14.51 -11.92 -4.29
C GLY A 10 -14.19 -11.58 -2.83
N THR A 11 -13.50 -12.47 -2.12
CA THR A 11 -13.07 -12.28 -0.73
C THR A 11 -11.65 -11.71 -0.59
N ASP A 12 -11.01 -11.38 -1.72
CA ASP A 12 -9.61 -10.94 -1.75
C ASP A 12 -9.47 -9.49 -1.26
N ALA A 13 -10.46 -8.65 -1.55
CA ALA A 13 -10.58 -7.28 -1.04
C ALA A 13 -12.00 -7.01 -0.52
N ILE A 14 -12.11 -6.24 0.55
CA ILE A 14 -13.39 -5.91 1.20
C ILE A 14 -14.11 -4.82 0.39
N GLN A 15 -15.28 -5.14 -0.16
CA GLN A 15 -16.05 -4.23 -1.03
C GLN A 15 -16.48 -2.94 -0.32
N ASP A 16 -17.07 -3.09 0.87
CA ASP A 16 -17.78 -2.00 1.57
C ASP A 16 -16.86 -1.19 2.50
N ASP A 17 -15.54 -1.38 2.37
CA ASP A 17 -14.58 -0.63 3.15
C ASP A 17 -14.41 0.81 2.63
N PRO A 18 -14.40 1.85 3.48
CA PRO A 18 -14.19 3.23 3.03
C PRO A 18 -12.91 3.46 2.23
N LEU A 19 -11.84 2.71 2.50
CA LEU A 19 -10.60 2.76 1.72
C LEU A 19 -10.79 2.24 0.29
N THR A 20 -11.67 1.25 0.10
CA THR A 20 -12.00 0.70 -1.22
C THR A 20 -12.66 1.76 -2.11
N ALA A 21 -13.46 2.67 -1.53
CA ALA A 21 -14.01 3.82 -2.27
C ALA A 21 -12.93 4.80 -2.77
N MET A 22 -11.79 4.86 -2.05
CA MET A 22 -10.58 5.59 -2.47
C MET A 22 -9.67 4.76 -3.39
N ARG A 23 -10.16 3.60 -3.88
CA ARG A 23 -9.44 2.62 -4.70
C ARG A 23 -8.30 1.89 -3.98
N ILE A 24 -8.19 2.00 -2.66
CA ILE A 24 -7.22 1.27 -1.84
C ILE A 24 -7.84 -0.08 -1.48
N PRO A 25 -7.33 -1.22 -1.99
CA PRO A 25 -7.81 -2.54 -1.60
C PRO A 25 -7.49 -2.81 -0.13
N VAL A 26 -8.51 -3.15 0.68
CA VAL A 26 -8.33 -3.74 2.01
C VAL A 26 -8.34 -5.26 1.88
N VAL A 27 -7.17 -5.87 1.96
CA VAL A 27 -6.99 -7.31 1.70
C VAL A 27 -6.96 -8.13 2.99
N THR A 28 -7.44 -9.36 2.92
CA THR A 28 -7.51 -10.30 4.05
C THR A 28 -6.27 -11.19 4.18
N SER A 29 -5.38 -11.14 3.19
CA SER A 29 -4.17 -11.94 3.09
C SER A 29 -3.00 -11.05 2.71
N PHE A 30 -1.84 -11.30 3.33
CA PHE A 30 -0.60 -10.67 2.91
C PHE A 30 -0.22 -11.09 1.47
N ASN A 31 -0.73 -12.23 0.96
CA ASN A 31 -0.64 -12.69 -0.44
C ASN A 31 -2.02 -12.63 -1.11
N PRO A 32 -2.49 -11.45 -1.58
CA PRO A 32 -3.73 -11.39 -2.34
C PRO A 32 -3.61 -12.16 -3.66
N ARG A 33 -4.74 -12.71 -4.13
CA ARG A 33 -4.83 -13.44 -5.40
C ARG A 33 -4.74 -12.49 -6.59
N TRP A 34 -5.28 -11.29 -6.47
CA TRP A 34 -5.25 -10.29 -7.54
C TRP A 34 -3.95 -9.48 -7.52
N CYS A 35 -3.48 -9.10 -8.71
CA CYS A 35 -2.28 -8.28 -8.90
C CYS A 35 -2.58 -6.80 -8.65
N TYR A 36 -2.94 -6.43 -7.42
CA TYR A 36 -3.12 -5.02 -7.06
C TYR A 36 -1.80 -4.26 -7.22
N VAL A 37 -1.86 -3.00 -7.66
CA VAL A 37 -0.66 -2.13 -7.67
C VAL A 37 -0.13 -1.93 -6.26
N ALA A 38 -1.03 -1.57 -5.35
CA ALA A 38 -0.82 -1.48 -3.91
C ALA A 38 -2.08 -1.95 -3.18
N ALA A 39 -1.90 -2.53 -2.00
CA ALA A 39 -2.98 -2.96 -1.11
C ALA A 39 -2.61 -2.68 0.35
N TYR A 40 -3.63 -2.45 1.18
CA TYR A 40 -3.49 -2.37 2.63
C TYR A 40 -3.96 -3.68 3.25
N LEU A 41 -3.13 -4.30 4.09
CA LEU A 41 -3.52 -5.48 4.85
C LEU A 41 -4.50 -5.08 5.96
N GLY A 42 -5.73 -5.58 5.89
CA GLY A 42 -6.79 -5.25 6.85
C GLY A 42 -6.41 -5.61 8.30
N THR A 43 -7.06 -4.96 9.25
CA THR A 43 -6.95 -5.31 10.67
C THR A 43 -7.70 -6.61 10.99
N SER A 44 -7.50 -7.14 12.19
CA SER A 44 -8.31 -8.26 12.69
C SER A 44 -9.80 -7.95 12.70
N ALA A 45 -10.19 -6.70 12.99
CA ALA A 45 -11.59 -6.27 12.95
C ALA A 45 -12.15 -6.24 11.52
N ASP A 46 -11.34 -5.82 10.54
CA ASP A 46 -11.76 -5.75 9.13
C ASP A 46 -11.92 -7.15 8.54
N THR A 47 -11.00 -8.05 8.87
CA THR A 47 -10.92 -9.38 8.25
C THR A 47 -11.71 -10.46 8.99
N GLY A 48 -12.12 -10.19 10.24
CA GLY A 48 -12.73 -11.17 11.14
C GLY A 48 -11.74 -12.21 11.68
N ASN A 49 -10.45 -12.13 11.34
CA ASN A 49 -9.43 -13.04 11.82
C ASN A 49 -8.77 -12.49 13.09
N THR A 50 -8.69 -13.29 14.15
CA THR A 50 -8.06 -12.86 15.41
C THR A 50 -6.68 -13.50 15.56
N PHE A 51 -5.65 -12.66 15.71
CA PHE A 51 -4.27 -13.07 15.98
C PHE A 51 -3.69 -12.14 17.06
N ASP A 52 -2.81 -12.67 17.93
CA ASP A 52 -2.14 -11.89 18.97
C ASP A 52 -0.63 -12.23 19.02
N PRO A 53 0.25 -11.29 18.62
CA PRO A 53 -0.07 -10.01 17.97
C PRO A 53 -0.68 -10.21 16.56
N PRO A 54 -1.34 -9.20 15.96
CA PRO A 54 -2.07 -9.36 14.70
C PRO A 54 -1.18 -9.68 13.49
N TRP A 55 0.06 -9.18 13.49
CA TRP A 55 1.02 -9.38 12.41
C TRP A 55 1.65 -10.80 12.45
N PRO A 56 2.10 -11.33 11.29
CA PRO A 56 2.11 -10.72 9.96
C PRO A 56 0.79 -10.86 9.18
N PHE A 57 -0.27 -11.36 9.82
CA PHE A 57 -1.50 -11.74 9.14
C PHE A 57 -2.56 -10.63 9.06
N ALA A 58 -2.43 -9.61 9.91
CA ALA A 58 -3.28 -8.43 9.92
C ALA A 58 -2.48 -7.18 10.38
N SER A 59 -2.95 -6.00 9.98
CA SER A 59 -2.48 -4.74 10.57
C SER A 59 -3.01 -4.56 11.99
N ALA A 60 -2.25 -3.85 12.82
CA ALA A 60 -2.63 -3.51 14.18
C ALA A 60 -3.65 -2.37 14.24
N GLU A 61 -3.49 -1.39 13.34
CA GLU A 61 -4.28 -0.17 13.29
C GLU A 61 -4.64 0.18 11.85
N ARG A 62 -5.72 0.92 11.66
CA ARG A 62 -6.10 1.48 10.37
C ARG A 62 -5.20 2.67 9.97
N PRO A 63 -5.07 2.97 8.66
CA PRO A 63 -4.45 4.21 8.22
C PRO A 63 -5.27 5.41 8.73
N THR A 64 -4.58 6.47 9.11
CA THR A 64 -5.17 7.80 9.29
C THR A 64 -5.59 8.38 7.94
N ASP A 65 -6.38 9.45 7.94
CA ASP A 65 -6.77 10.13 6.69
C ASP A 65 -5.55 10.60 5.89
N ALA A 66 -4.52 11.12 6.56
CA ALA A 66 -3.27 11.55 5.92
C ALA A 66 -2.54 10.37 5.26
N GLU A 67 -2.42 9.24 5.96
CA GLU A 67 -1.80 8.02 5.43
C GLU A 67 -2.62 7.43 4.27
N ALA A 68 -3.95 7.48 4.36
CA ALA A 68 -4.83 7.07 3.26
C ALA A 68 -4.60 7.94 2.01
N GLN A 69 -4.45 9.26 2.16
CA GLN A 69 -4.11 10.14 1.02
C GLN A 69 -2.73 9.82 0.43
N MET A 70 -1.75 9.45 1.26
CA MET A 70 -0.45 8.97 0.75
C MET A 70 -0.58 7.69 -0.07
N LEU A 71 -1.38 6.71 0.39
CA LEU A 71 -1.65 5.48 -0.36
C LEU A 71 -2.35 5.76 -1.69
N VAL A 72 -3.34 6.68 -1.71
CA VAL A 72 -3.97 7.15 -2.96
C VAL A 72 -2.93 7.77 -3.88
N SER A 73 -2.08 8.67 -3.37
CA SER A 73 -1.05 9.33 -4.18
C SER A 73 -0.03 8.34 -4.75
N TYR A 74 0.31 7.29 -4.00
CA TYR A 74 1.18 6.21 -4.47
C TYR A 74 0.55 5.44 -5.65
N LEU A 75 -0.75 5.12 -5.57
CA LEU A 75 -1.48 4.50 -6.69
C LEU A 75 -1.53 5.43 -7.92
N GLN A 76 -1.75 6.72 -7.70
CA GLN A 76 -1.76 7.74 -8.76
C GLN A 76 -0.39 7.88 -9.43
N GLU A 77 0.70 7.81 -8.68
CA GLU A 77 2.06 7.86 -9.24
C GLU A 77 2.32 6.70 -10.19
N HIS A 78 1.98 5.47 -9.78
CA HIS A 78 2.10 4.29 -10.64
C HIS A 78 1.34 4.48 -11.95
N ARG A 79 0.10 4.96 -11.86
CA ARG A 79 -0.75 5.19 -13.03
C ARG A 79 -0.20 6.28 -13.95
N HIS A 80 0.25 7.38 -13.36
CA HIS A 80 0.83 8.49 -14.11
C HIS A 80 2.08 8.05 -14.86
N TYR A 81 2.99 7.36 -14.17
CA TYR A 81 4.28 6.98 -14.73
C TYR A 81 4.16 5.92 -15.83
N TRP A 82 3.43 4.82 -15.58
CA TRP A 82 3.39 3.71 -16.52
C TRP A 82 2.42 3.90 -17.67
N PHE A 83 1.39 4.74 -17.51
CA PHE A 83 0.33 4.86 -18.49
C PHE A 83 0.13 6.28 -19.01
N GLY A 84 0.82 7.30 -18.48
CA GLY A 84 0.86 8.65 -19.07
C GLY A 84 -0.50 9.32 -19.28
N ASN A 85 -1.56 8.90 -18.56
CA ASN A 85 -2.97 9.23 -18.84
C ASN A 85 -3.47 8.82 -20.25
N GLU A 86 -2.79 7.88 -20.92
CA GLU A 86 -3.16 7.34 -22.22
C GLU A 86 -4.13 6.14 -22.08
N GLY A 87 -4.44 5.46 -23.20
CA GLY A 87 -5.55 4.52 -23.31
C GLY A 87 -5.59 3.37 -22.28
N TYR A 88 -4.45 3.00 -21.67
CA TYR A 88 -4.43 1.98 -20.62
C TYR A 88 -4.88 2.51 -19.25
N ALA A 89 -4.61 3.79 -18.93
CA ALA A 89 -5.12 4.44 -17.71
C ALA A 89 -6.66 4.43 -17.70
N ARG A 90 -7.29 4.66 -18.87
CA ARG A 90 -8.76 4.58 -19.01
C ARG A 90 -9.32 3.18 -18.70
N LYS A 91 -8.56 2.11 -18.96
CA LYS A 91 -8.98 0.74 -18.59
C LYS A 91 -8.89 0.52 -17.08
N MET A 92 -7.91 1.13 -16.40
CA MET A 92 -7.84 1.11 -14.95
C MET A 92 -8.98 1.92 -14.32
N ASP A 93 -9.38 3.06 -14.91
CA ASP A 93 -10.53 3.86 -14.46
C ASP A 93 -11.85 3.11 -14.50
N GLN A 94 -12.02 2.19 -15.45
CA GLN A 94 -13.23 1.37 -15.57
C GLN A 94 -13.31 0.27 -14.51
N ARG A 95 -12.23 0.03 -13.75
CA ARG A 95 -12.18 -0.98 -12.67
C ARG A 95 -12.35 -0.29 -11.32
N PRO A 96 -12.95 -0.95 -10.32
CA PRO A 96 -13.07 -0.38 -8.99
C PRO A 96 -11.70 -0.21 -8.29
N LEU A 97 -10.75 -1.10 -8.57
CA LEU A 97 -9.41 -1.12 -7.98
C LEU A 97 -8.33 -1.16 -9.06
N ASP A 98 -7.13 -0.67 -8.73
CA ASP A 98 -5.98 -0.62 -9.64
C ASP A 98 -5.25 -1.98 -9.69
N ILE A 99 -5.48 -2.73 -10.78
CA ILE A 99 -4.88 -4.04 -11.06
C ILE A 99 -3.92 -3.96 -12.24
N ASP A 100 -2.72 -4.49 -12.05
CA ASP A 100 -1.68 -4.57 -13.07
C ASP A 100 -0.96 -5.93 -13.01
N SER A 101 -1.21 -6.80 -14.00
CA SER A 101 -0.62 -8.14 -14.04
C SER A 101 0.88 -8.16 -14.30
N GLY A 102 1.45 -7.05 -14.81
CA GLY A 102 2.90 -6.89 -14.96
C GLY A 102 3.58 -6.38 -13.69
N TRP A 103 2.81 -6.03 -12.66
CA TRP A 103 3.28 -5.44 -11.43
C TRP A 103 3.31 -6.44 -10.28
N ASN A 104 4.37 -6.38 -9.48
CA ASN A 104 4.45 -7.16 -8.25
C ASN A 104 3.70 -6.43 -7.15
N THR A 105 2.58 -7.01 -6.70
CA THR A 105 1.72 -6.40 -5.67
C THR A 105 2.54 -5.95 -4.47
N THR A 106 2.38 -4.68 -4.11
CA THR A 106 2.91 -4.14 -2.86
C THR A 106 1.82 -4.18 -1.80
N VAL A 107 2.04 -4.93 -0.72
CA VAL A 107 1.11 -4.97 0.42
C VAL A 107 1.72 -4.20 1.58
N PHE A 108 1.02 -3.17 2.03
CA PHE A 108 1.36 -2.37 3.19
C PHE A 108 0.73 -2.96 4.45
N ILE A 109 1.47 -2.92 5.56
CA ILE A 109 1.01 -3.31 6.89
C ILE A 109 1.33 -2.19 7.87
N LYS A 110 0.39 -1.90 8.77
CA LYS A 110 0.60 -0.92 9.85
C LYS A 110 0.72 -1.67 11.18
N TYR A 111 1.86 -1.53 11.83
CA TYR A 111 2.14 -2.16 13.12
C TYR A 111 1.71 -1.30 14.32
N GLY A 112 1.54 0.01 14.10
CA GLY A 112 1.11 0.98 15.11
C GLY A 112 1.18 2.42 14.56
N ALA A 113 1.08 3.41 15.46
CA ALA A 113 1.20 4.82 15.11
C ALA A 113 2.55 5.14 14.44
N ASP A 114 2.49 5.73 13.23
CA ASP A 114 3.66 6.03 12.38
C ASP A 114 4.62 4.84 12.17
N ASP A 115 4.08 3.62 12.21
CA ASP A 115 4.84 2.39 12.14
C ASP A 115 4.33 1.48 11.04
N TRP A 116 5.06 1.48 9.92
CA TRP A 116 4.69 0.78 8.70
C TRP A 116 5.75 -0.20 8.22
N GLY A 117 5.28 -1.21 7.51
CA GLY A 117 6.08 -2.11 6.70
C GLY A 117 5.43 -2.35 5.34
N TYR A 118 6.19 -2.93 4.42
CA TYR A 118 5.64 -3.42 3.16
C TYR A 118 6.23 -4.76 2.77
N ARG A 119 5.55 -5.46 1.88
CA ARG A 119 6.11 -6.58 1.13
C ARG A 119 5.80 -6.44 -0.35
N ARG A 120 6.64 -7.04 -1.19
CA ARG A 120 6.34 -7.29 -2.61
C ARG A 120 6.05 -8.77 -2.83
N CYS A 121 5.02 -9.09 -3.60
CA CYS A 121 4.61 -10.47 -3.93
C CYS A 121 5.46 -11.12 -5.05
N SER A 122 6.73 -10.75 -5.19
CA SER A 122 7.68 -11.34 -6.16
C SER A 122 8.59 -12.34 -5.46
N TRP A 123 8.36 -13.63 -5.67
CA TRP A 123 9.10 -14.70 -5.01
C TRP A 123 10.58 -14.75 -5.47
N THR A 124 11.50 -14.11 -4.74
CA THR A 124 12.95 -14.40 -4.84
C THR A 124 13.75 -14.04 -3.57
N TYR A 125 13.35 -13.04 -2.79
CA TYR A 125 13.97 -12.74 -1.48
C TYR A 125 12.91 -12.43 -0.42
N GLY A 126 12.70 -13.37 0.50
CA GLY A 126 11.98 -13.22 1.78
C GLY A 126 10.44 -13.11 1.70
N PRO A 127 9.67 -13.97 2.40
CA PRO A 127 8.22 -13.86 2.53
C PRO A 127 7.77 -12.78 3.55
N THR A 128 8.67 -11.87 3.93
CA THR A 128 8.51 -11.03 5.12
C THR A 128 8.34 -9.57 4.75
N PHE A 129 7.64 -8.86 5.64
CA PHE A 129 7.53 -7.41 5.57
C PHE A 129 8.86 -6.74 5.95
N VAL A 130 9.12 -5.59 5.35
CA VAL A 130 10.31 -4.75 5.59
C VAL A 130 9.90 -3.27 5.78
N PRO A 131 10.34 -2.60 6.86
CA PRO A 131 10.82 -3.21 8.10
C PRO A 131 9.82 -4.26 8.62
N GLY A 132 10.34 -5.27 9.33
CA GLY A 132 9.49 -6.28 9.94
C GLY A 132 8.74 -5.72 11.16
N PRO A 133 7.91 -6.55 11.79
CA PRO A 133 7.14 -6.14 12.96
C PRO A 133 8.03 -5.74 14.15
N PRO A 134 7.47 -5.06 15.17
CA PRO A 134 8.13 -4.82 16.45
C PRO A 134 8.79 -6.08 17.01
N GLY A 135 10.06 -5.96 17.43
CA GLY A 135 10.84 -7.06 17.97
C GLY A 135 11.54 -7.98 16.95
N SER A 136 11.35 -7.76 15.64
CA SER A 136 12.08 -8.51 14.61
C SER A 136 13.50 -7.98 14.36
N ASP A 137 14.40 -8.84 13.89
CA ASP A 137 15.79 -8.46 13.56
C ASP A 137 15.85 -7.35 12.49
N SER A 138 14.99 -7.43 11.48
CA SER A 138 14.92 -6.41 10.43
C SER A 138 14.46 -5.06 10.98
N ARG A 139 13.60 -5.07 12.00
CA ARG A 139 13.16 -3.88 12.72
C ARG A 139 14.26 -3.29 13.60
N ALA A 140 15.03 -4.14 14.29
CA ALA A 140 16.15 -3.70 15.10
C ALA A 140 17.23 -2.96 14.28
N ALA A 141 17.43 -3.36 13.01
CA ALA A 141 18.45 -2.79 12.14
C ALA A 141 18.11 -1.40 11.58
N VAL A 142 16.82 -1.11 11.33
CA VAL A 142 16.41 0.13 10.63
C VAL A 142 15.46 1.03 11.43
N GLY A 143 14.93 0.53 12.55
CA GLY A 143 14.00 1.27 13.39
C GLY A 143 12.59 1.40 12.81
N GLN A 144 11.83 2.34 13.36
CA GLN A 144 10.47 2.63 12.92
C GLN A 144 10.45 3.45 11.64
N HIS A 145 9.60 3.05 10.69
CA HIS A 145 9.40 3.78 9.45
C HIS A 145 7.97 4.30 9.37
N SER A 146 7.85 5.58 9.05
CA SER A 146 6.61 6.16 8.57
C SER A 146 6.18 5.55 7.25
N LEU A 147 4.92 5.74 6.87
CA LEU A 147 4.42 5.29 5.57
C LEU A 147 5.22 5.91 4.42
N GLU A 148 5.59 7.20 4.53
CA GLU A 148 6.42 7.86 3.52
C GLU A 148 7.79 7.20 3.38
N GLN A 149 8.46 6.86 4.49
CA GLN A 149 9.76 6.18 4.45
C GLN A 149 9.65 4.77 3.85
N VAL A 150 8.54 4.09 4.09
CA VAL A 150 8.22 2.82 3.42
C VAL A 150 8.06 3.02 1.91
N MET A 151 7.30 4.02 1.47
CA MET A 151 7.12 4.34 0.04
C MET A 151 8.43 4.73 -0.65
N ASP A 152 9.25 5.54 0.02
CA ASP A 152 10.59 5.92 -0.42
C ASP A 152 11.47 4.71 -0.69
N ARG A 153 11.43 3.72 0.22
CA ARG A 153 12.16 2.46 0.07
C ARG A 153 11.62 1.59 -1.06
N ILE A 154 10.31 1.54 -1.24
CA ILE A 154 9.69 0.81 -2.36
C ILE A 154 10.12 1.41 -3.70
N GLN A 155 10.23 2.74 -3.76
CA GLN A 155 10.56 3.51 -4.96
C GLN A 155 12.07 3.76 -5.13
N ALA A 156 12.92 3.10 -4.33
CA ALA A 156 14.36 3.30 -4.36
C ALA A 156 15.08 2.50 -5.46
N HIS A 157 16.15 3.09 -5.99
CA HIS A 157 17.17 2.40 -6.76
C HIS A 157 18.47 2.39 -5.94
N GLY A 158 18.73 1.29 -5.23
CA GLY A 158 19.78 1.26 -4.21
C GLY A 158 19.29 1.85 -2.90
N ASN A 159 20.02 2.82 -2.36
CA ASN A 159 19.74 3.41 -1.03
C ASN A 159 18.92 4.72 -1.09
N GLU A 160 18.65 5.25 -2.28
CA GLU A 160 17.96 6.52 -2.45
C GLU A 160 16.66 6.36 -3.23
N PRO A 161 15.59 7.10 -2.87
CA PRO A 161 14.36 7.10 -3.65
C PRO A 161 14.62 7.58 -5.07
N SER A 162 13.97 6.97 -6.06
CA SER A 162 14.16 7.33 -7.46
C SER A 162 13.84 8.81 -7.71
N PRO A 163 14.56 9.50 -8.63
CA PRO A 163 14.29 10.90 -8.95
C PRO A 163 12.84 11.17 -9.35
N ARG A 164 12.17 10.22 -10.02
CA ARG A 164 10.75 10.35 -10.38
C ARG A 164 9.85 10.45 -9.15
N TRP A 165 10.12 9.64 -8.13
CA TRP A 165 9.33 9.60 -6.90
C TRP A 165 9.57 10.87 -6.09
N GLN A 166 10.82 11.32 -6.01
CA GLN A 166 11.15 12.59 -5.37
C GLN A 166 10.43 13.77 -6.07
N GLN A 167 10.44 13.80 -7.40
CA GLN A 167 9.71 14.81 -8.17
C GLN A 167 8.19 14.70 -7.97
N TRP A 168 7.64 13.49 -7.89
CA TRP A 168 6.23 13.27 -7.60
C TRP A 168 5.85 13.86 -6.24
N LYS A 169 6.62 13.57 -5.18
CA LYS A 169 6.40 14.15 -3.85
C LYS A 169 6.49 15.67 -3.87
N ALA A 170 7.49 16.23 -4.54
CA ALA A 170 7.66 17.69 -4.67
C ALA A 170 6.46 18.37 -5.36
N ASN A 171 5.79 17.68 -6.30
CA ASN A 171 4.58 18.16 -6.96
C ASN A 171 3.31 18.00 -6.12
N HIS A 172 3.36 17.28 -4.99
CA HIS A 172 2.23 17.02 -4.10
C HIS A 172 2.55 17.39 -2.64
N PRO A 173 2.94 18.65 -2.35
CA PRO A 173 3.42 19.05 -1.02
C PRO A 173 2.35 18.97 0.08
N ASN A 174 1.06 19.00 -0.27
CA ASN A 174 -0.04 18.83 0.69
C ASN A 174 -0.16 17.38 1.18
N ILE A 175 0.36 16.42 0.43
CA ILE A 175 0.34 14.98 0.75
C ILE A 175 1.68 14.58 1.36
N PHE A 176 2.78 15.10 0.81
CA PHE A 176 4.15 14.87 1.26
C PHE A 176 4.77 16.21 1.68
N PRO A 177 4.47 16.70 2.89
CA PRO A 177 5.04 17.95 3.37
C PRO A 177 6.56 17.83 3.39
N ALA A 178 7.24 18.85 2.88
CA ALA A 178 8.68 18.94 3.01
C ALA A 178 9.04 18.87 4.49
N LYS A 179 9.90 17.94 4.88
CA LYS A 179 10.43 17.91 6.24
C LYS A 179 11.13 19.24 6.46
N GLU A 180 10.60 20.08 7.36
CA GLU A 180 11.36 21.22 7.84
C GLU A 180 12.69 20.68 8.34
N ALA A 181 13.79 21.22 7.81
CA ALA A 181 15.11 20.88 8.29
C ALA A 181 15.19 21.35 9.74
N SER A 182 14.91 20.44 10.68
CA SER A 182 15.12 20.67 12.11
C SER A 182 16.57 21.10 12.30
N ARG A 183 16.76 22.38 12.62
CA ARG A 183 18.03 22.96 13.06
C ARG A 183 18.32 22.57 14.50
#